data_AF-W0A6Y8-F1
#
_entry.id   AF-W0A6Y8-F1
#
_cell.length_a   1.000
_cell.length_b   1.000
_cell.length_c   1.000
_cell.angle_alpha   90.00
_cell.angle_beta   90.00
_cell.angle_gamma   90.00
#
_symmetry.space_group_name_H-M   'P 1'
#
loop_
_entity.id
_entity.type
_entity.pdbx_description
1 polymer ?
#
loop_
_entity_poly.entity_id
_entity_poly.type
_entity_poly.pdbx_seq_one_letter_code
_entity_poly.pdbx_strand_id
1 'polypeptide(L)'
;MPSFTIESTYRLPVFRQRTYEAPTIDDACRLAIKDSDWTGQNEDHESCGPTYVTGIWPGVDTAYMVTACSVPTGFGEGETPPEPKGAAHPVAPSDASTVMPRCRHCGSADISRDANACWDDTAQAWSLLATYDSQTCQRCGADSNNLSLWVSVVEPGSTAALRWDVIQVLEDTSLAGNAAFQRFCDERHGRVPADGVATHWLKQPAT
;
A
#
# COMPACT_ATOMS: atom_id res chain seq x y z
N MET A 1 -5.51 16.49 9.24
CA MET A 1 -4.07 16.60 8.96
C MET A 1 -3.89 16.80 7.45
N PRO A 2 -2.87 17.54 6.99
CA PRO A 2 -2.57 17.62 5.57
C PRO A 2 -2.09 16.25 5.05
N SER A 3 -2.48 15.91 3.81
CA SER A 3 -2.02 14.70 3.12
C SER A 3 -1.03 15.09 2.02
N PHE A 4 -0.08 14.20 1.73
CA PHE A 4 0.88 14.37 0.64
C PHE A 4 1.01 13.07 -0.15
N THR A 5 1.14 13.18 -1.46
CA THR A 5 1.62 12.10 -2.32
C THR A 5 3.14 12.20 -2.41
N ILE A 6 3.86 11.13 -2.09
CA ILE A 6 5.32 11.07 -2.11
C ILE A 6 5.76 10.01 -3.11
N GLU A 7 6.63 10.39 -4.04
CA GLU A 7 7.32 9.45 -4.91
C GLU A 7 8.72 9.19 -4.37
N SER A 8 8.99 7.92 -4.09
CA SER A 8 10.29 7.43 -3.65
C SER A 8 10.85 6.44 -4.67
N THR A 9 12.15 6.51 -4.90
CA THR A 9 12.87 5.59 -5.77
C THR A 9 14.21 5.19 -5.14
N TYR A 10 14.93 4.28 -5.78
CA TYR A 10 16.28 3.91 -5.43
C TYR A 10 17.07 3.59 -6.69
N ARG A 11 18.40 3.66 -6.61
CA ARG A 11 19.25 3.24 -7.74
C ARG A 11 19.26 1.72 -7.84
N LEU A 12 18.77 1.19 -8.95
CA LEU A 12 18.86 -0.24 -9.26
C LEU A 12 19.96 -0.46 -10.32
N PRO A 13 21.12 -1.04 -9.96
CA PRO A 13 22.14 -1.36 -10.93
C PRO A 13 21.62 -2.36 -11.96
N VAL A 14 21.86 -2.07 -13.23
CA VAL A 14 21.60 -2.99 -14.34
C VAL A 14 22.95 -3.49 -14.84
N PHE A 15 23.10 -4.80 -14.94
CA PHE A 15 24.33 -5.44 -15.40
C PHE A 15 24.05 -6.41 -16.56
N ARG A 16 25.10 -6.76 -17.29
CA ARG A 16 25.07 -7.84 -18.28
C ARG A 16 26.35 -8.65 -18.16
N GLN A 17 26.27 -9.93 -18.49
CA GLN A 17 27.42 -10.81 -18.55
C GLN A 17 27.64 -11.24 -19.99
N ARG A 18 28.87 -11.04 -20.50
CA ARG A 18 29.24 -11.39 -21.87
C ARG A 18 30.72 -11.77 -21.92
N THR A 19 31.04 -12.69 -22.82
CA THR A 19 32.42 -13.11 -23.09
C THR A 19 32.99 -12.27 -24.24
N TYR A 20 34.19 -11.73 -24.04
CA TYR A 20 34.93 -10.99 -25.06
C TYR A 20 36.28 -11.66 -25.28
N GLU A 21 36.61 -11.99 -26.53
CA GLU A 21 37.93 -12.49 -26.90
C GLU A 21 38.87 -11.31 -27.19
N ALA A 22 39.96 -11.21 -26.44
CA ALA A 22 40.96 -10.16 -26.62
C ALA A 22 42.36 -10.63 -26.17
N PRO A 23 43.45 -10.00 -26.65
CA PRO A 23 44.81 -10.36 -26.27
C PRO A 23 45.15 -10.08 -24.79
N THR A 24 44.46 -9.12 -24.17
CA THR A 24 44.67 -8.72 -22.77
C THR A 24 43.34 -8.44 -22.06
N ILE A 25 43.36 -8.46 -20.73
CA ILE A 25 42.21 -8.08 -19.90
C ILE A 25 41.78 -6.63 -20.21
N ASP A 26 42.74 -5.71 -20.32
CA ASP A 26 42.45 -4.31 -20.62
C ASP A 26 41.75 -4.13 -21.99
N ASP A 27 42.14 -4.92 -23.00
CA ASP A 27 41.49 -4.91 -24.31
C ASP A 27 40.07 -5.48 -24.22
N ALA A 28 39.85 -6.56 -23.46
CA ALA A 28 38.52 -7.09 -23.20
C ALA A 28 37.62 -6.08 -22.45
N CYS A 29 38.16 -5.38 -21.45
CA CYS A 29 37.44 -4.32 -20.73
C CYS A 29 37.07 -3.16 -21.65
N ARG A 30 37.98 -2.74 -22.55
CA ARG A 30 37.70 -1.71 -23.56
C ARG A 30 36.58 -2.14 -24.51
N LEU A 31 36.57 -3.41 -24.93
CA LEU A 31 35.47 -3.97 -25.73
C LEU A 31 34.15 -3.94 -24.95
N ALA A 32 34.16 -4.39 -23.68
CA ALA A 32 32.97 -4.41 -22.83
C ALA A 32 32.35 -3.01 -22.60
N ILE A 33 33.18 -1.98 -22.42
CA ILE A 33 32.73 -0.59 -22.26
C ILE A 33 32.17 -0.02 -23.57
N LYS A 34 32.76 -0.37 -24.73
CA LYS A 34 32.32 0.12 -26.03
C LYS A 34 31.06 -0.59 -26.53
N ASP A 35 30.80 -1.79 -26.06
CA ASP A 35 29.65 -2.59 -26.45
C ASP A 35 28.34 -1.91 -26.00
N SER A 36 27.53 -1.47 -26.96
CA SER A 36 26.25 -0.82 -26.70
C SER A 36 25.08 -1.80 -26.67
N ASP A 37 25.29 -3.10 -26.90
CA ASP A 37 24.24 -4.11 -26.92
C ASP A 37 23.96 -4.67 -25.53
N TRP A 38 22.85 -4.24 -24.94
CA TRP A 38 22.40 -4.65 -23.60
C TRP A 38 21.44 -5.84 -23.61
N THR A 39 21.38 -6.60 -24.71
CA THR A 39 20.58 -7.83 -24.77
C THR A 39 21.02 -8.81 -23.67
N GLY A 40 20.07 -9.31 -22.88
CA GLY A 40 20.34 -10.19 -21.75
C GLY A 40 20.81 -9.48 -20.48
N GLN A 41 20.56 -8.17 -20.36
CA GLN A 41 20.74 -7.45 -19.12
C GLN A 41 19.86 -8.00 -17.99
N ASN A 42 20.30 -7.81 -16.75
CA ASN A 42 19.59 -8.16 -15.54
C ASN A 42 19.75 -7.06 -14.48
N GLU A 43 18.85 -7.06 -13.51
CA GLU A 43 18.80 -6.10 -12.41
C GLU A 43 19.45 -6.71 -11.16
N ASP A 44 20.24 -5.91 -10.45
CA ASP A 44 20.85 -6.30 -9.18
C ASP A 44 20.11 -5.65 -8.01
N HIS A 45 19.11 -6.35 -7.50
CA HIS A 45 18.34 -5.90 -6.34
C HIS A 45 19.14 -5.97 -5.03
N GLU A 46 20.18 -6.80 -4.94
CA GLU A 46 20.99 -6.95 -3.72
C GLU A 46 21.95 -5.77 -3.54
N SER A 47 22.47 -5.22 -4.63
CA SER A 47 23.37 -4.05 -4.63
C SER A 47 22.64 -2.72 -4.85
N CYS A 48 21.32 -2.68 -4.65
CA CYS A 48 20.54 -1.46 -4.82
C CYS A 48 20.97 -0.34 -3.85
N GLY A 49 20.90 0.90 -4.32
CA GLY A 49 21.19 2.08 -3.50
C GLY A 49 20.11 2.34 -2.45
N PRO A 50 20.37 3.27 -1.51
CA PRO A 50 19.34 3.68 -0.54
C PRO A 50 18.14 4.31 -1.24
N THR A 51 16.96 4.18 -0.63
CA THR A 51 15.75 4.87 -1.08
C THR A 51 15.83 6.38 -0.83
N TYR A 52 15.43 7.17 -1.82
CA TYR A 52 15.35 8.63 -1.76
C TYR A 52 14.07 9.14 -2.42
N VAL A 53 13.73 10.39 -2.15
CA VAL A 53 12.50 11.04 -2.65
C VAL A 53 12.80 11.81 -3.94
N THR A 54 11.98 11.60 -4.97
CA THR A 54 12.07 12.31 -6.26
C THR A 54 10.92 13.28 -6.49
N GLY A 55 9.79 13.09 -5.80
CA GLY A 55 8.62 13.94 -5.97
C GLY A 55 7.73 14.02 -4.73
N ILE A 56 7.11 15.19 -4.55
CA ILE A 56 6.17 15.48 -3.46
C ILE A 56 5.04 16.32 -4.02
N TRP A 57 3.79 15.96 -3.72
CA TRP A 57 2.61 16.71 -4.13
C TRP A 57 1.61 16.86 -2.97
N PRO A 58 0.90 18.00 -2.86
CA PRO A 58 -0.11 18.20 -1.83
C PRO A 58 -1.41 17.46 -2.18
N GLY A 59 -1.96 16.74 -1.21
CA GLY A 59 -3.21 15.99 -1.36
C GLY A 59 -2.99 14.50 -1.57
N VAL A 60 -4.09 13.77 -1.73
CA VAL A 60 -4.10 12.32 -1.96
C VAL A 60 -4.09 12.07 -3.47
N ASP A 61 -3.22 11.17 -3.91
CA ASP A 61 -3.04 10.75 -5.31
C ASP A 61 -2.90 11.92 -6.31
N THR A 62 -2.12 12.95 -5.97
CA THR A 62 -1.98 14.17 -6.79
C THR A 62 -0.72 14.22 -7.65
N ALA A 63 0.06 13.14 -7.69
CA ALA A 63 1.28 13.06 -8.47
C ALA A 63 1.03 13.45 -9.94
N TYR A 64 1.86 14.35 -10.46
CA TYR A 64 1.80 14.87 -11.84
C TYR A 64 0.52 15.64 -12.23
N MET A 65 -0.47 15.76 -11.34
CA MET A 65 -1.69 16.53 -11.59
C MET A 65 -1.63 17.96 -11.05
N VAL A 66 -0.77 18.18 -10.05
CA VAL A 66 -0.54 19.50 -9.44
C VAL A 66 0.95 19.83 -9.43
N THR A 67 1.27 21.08 -9.14
CA THR A 67 2.67 21.50 -8.98
C THR A 67 3.32 20.76 -7.80
N ALA A 68 4.46 20.13 -8.05
CA ALA A 68 5.24 19.45 -7.03
C ALA A 68 5.79 20.45 -6.00
N CYS A 69 5.82 20.03 -4.73
CA CYS A 69 6.59 20.69 -3.69
C CYS A 69 8.09 20.39 -3.87
N SER A 70 8.95 21.26 -3.34
CA SER A 70 10.38 20.99 -3.27
C SER A 70 10.67 19.83 -2.32
N VAL A 71 11.55 18.91 -2.73
CA VAL A 71 12.06 17.85 -1.86
C VAL A 71 12.89 18.49 -0.73
N PRO A 72 12.57 18.22 0.55
CA PRO A 72 13.35 18.75 1.66
C PRO A 72 14.78 18.19 1.66
N THR A 73 15.73 19.00 2.13
CA THR A 73 17.12 18.58 2.30
C THR A 73 17.23 17.38 3.24
N GLY A 74 18.10 16.44 2.88
CA GLY A 74 18.31 15.16 3.57
C GLY A 74 17.54 14.00 2.94
N PHE A 75 16.57 14.26 2.07
CA PHE A 75 15.74 13.21 1.45
C PHE A 75 16.06 12.99 -0.03
N GLY A 76 16.95 13.79 -0.62
CA GLY A 76 17.37 13.65 -2.00
C GLY A 76 18.36 12.49 -2.22
N GLU A 77 18.67 12.24 -3.50
CA GLU A 77 19.61 11.18 -3.88
C GLU A 77 21.02 11.41 -3.29
N GLY A 78 21.53 10.42 -2.57
CA GLY A 78 22.85 10.48 -1.93
C GLY A 78 22.89 11.31 -0.64
N GLU A 79 21.74 11.83 -0.20
CA GLU A 79 21.62 12.54 1.06
C GLU A 79 21.25 11.57 2.19
N THR A 80 21.69 11.89 3.41
CA THR A 80 21.29 11.13 4.60
C THR A 80 20.12 11.85 5.27
N PRO A 81 18.98 11.18 5.49
CA PRO A 81 17.85 11.78 6.19
C PRO A 81 18.30 12.29 7.56
N PRO A 82 17.90 13.51 7.95
CA PRO A 82 18.23 14.00 9.29
C PRO A 82 17.63 13.05 10.31
N GLU A 83 18.44 12.64 11.30
CA GLU A 83 17.92 11.89 12.44
C GLU A 83 16.75 12.67 13.06
N PRO A 84 15.67 11.99 13.48
CA PRO A 84 14.52 12.66 14.08
C PRO A 84 14.98 13.49 15.28
N LYS A 85 14.96 14.82 15.14
CA LYS A 85 15.23 15.76 16.23
C LYS A 85 14.04 15.76 17.18
N GLY A 86 14.08 14.88 18.16
CA GLY A 86 13.06 14.78 19.20
C GLY A 86 13.04 13.36 19.73
N ALA A 87 13.26 13.25 21.03
CA ALA A 87 13.35 12.03 21.81
C ALA A 87 12.53 10.87 21.22
N ALA A 88 13.17 9.70 21.17
CA ALA A 88 12.47 8.46 21.40
C ALA A 88 11.71 8.60 22.73
N HIS A 89 10.48 9.11 22.66
CA HIS A 89 9.49 8.78 23.65
C HIS A 89 9.35 7.27 23.54
N PRO A 90 9.59 6.50 24.62
CA PRO A 90 9.14 5.12 24.62
C PRO A 90 7.64 5.20 24.44
N VAL A 91 7.17 4.90 23.23
CA VAL A 91 5.79 4.53 23.01
C VAL A 91 5.66 3.24 23.79
N ALA A 92 5.26 3.34 25.06
CA ALA A 92 4.65 2.23 25.75
C ALA A 92 3.63 1.64 24.77
N PRO A 93 3.58 0.31 24.59
CA PRO A 93 2.64 -0.29 23.66
C PRO A 93 1.24 0.13 24.09
N SER A 94 0.71 1.16 23.43
CA SER A 94 -0.71 1.47 23.40
C SER A 94 -1.33 0.20 22.89
N ASP A 95 -2.24 -0.40 23.65
CA ASP A 95 -3.02 -1.57 23.28
C ASP A 95 -3.30 -1.52 21.78
N ALA A 96 -2.57 -2.36 21.02
CA ALA A 96 -2.60 -2.34 19.58
C ALA A 96 -3.98 -2.80 19.18
N SER A 97 -4.88 -1.84 18.94
CA SER A 97 -6.23 -2.14 18.48
C SER A 97 -6.09 -3.01 17.24
N THR A 98 -6.58 -4.25 17.30
CA THR A 98 -6.54 -5.16 16.15
C THR A 98 -7.20 -4.45 14.98
N VAL A 99 -6.57 -4.47 13.81
CA VAL A 99 -7.08 -3.86 12.58
C VAL A 99 -7.41 -4.92 11.53
N MET A 100 -8.31 -4.60 10.60
CA MET A 100 -8.63 -5.40 9.42
C MET A 100 -8.65 -4.51 8.16
N PRO A 101 -8.34 -5.06 6.97
CA PRO A 101 -8.43 -4.31 5.73
C PRO A 101 -9.88 -4.23 5.23
N ARG A 102 -10.23 -3.12 4.59
CA ARG A 102 -11.46 -2.92 3.82
C ARG A 102 -11.11 -2.36 2.45
N CYS A 103 -11.72 -2.86 1.39
CA CYS A 103 -11.52 -2.38 0.02
C CYS A 103 -11.90 -0.91 -0.08
N ARG A 104 -11.02 -0.06 -0.62
CA ARG A 104 -11.33 1.36 -0.86
C ARG A 104 -12.42 1.58 -1.90
N HIS A 105 -12.61 0.65 -2.83
CA HIS A 105 -13.67 0.75 -3.84
C HIS A 105 -15.03 0.33 -3.30
N CYS A 106 -15.15 -0.89 -2.77
CA CYS A 106 -16.44 -1.47 -2.44
C CYS A 106 -16.64 -1.76 -0.94
N GLY A 107 -15.71 -1.40 -0.06
CA GLY A 107 -15.82 -1.61 1.39
C GLY A 107 -15.73 -3.06 1.87
N SER A 108 -15.44 -4.03 0.99
CA SER A 108 -15.34 -5.43 1.39
C SER A 108 -14.10 -5.74 2.23
N ALA A 109 -14.23 -6.62 3.22
CA ALA A 109 -13.07 -7.13 3.96
C ALA A 109 -12.33 -8.25 3.22
N ASP A 110 -12.87 -8.73 2.11
CA ASP A 110 -12.33 -9.87 1.35
C ASP A 110 -11.18 -9.41 0.45
N ILE A 111 -10.04 -9.11 1.10
CA ILE A 111 -8.80 -8.68 0.46
C ILE A 111 -7.79 -9.82 0.56
N SER A 112 -7.23 -10.22 -0.58
CA SER A 112 -6.18 -11.21 -0.67
C SER A 112 -4.86 -10.60 -1.15
N ARG A 113 -3.78 -11.31 -0.87
CA ARG A 113 -2.45 -11.11 -1.47
C ARG A 113 -1.85 -12.46 -1.78
N ASP A 114 -0.99 -12.48 -2.78
CA ASP A 114 -0.14 -13.63 -3.01
C ASP A 114 0.97 -13.66 -1.96
N ALA A 115 1.39 -14.86 -1.59
CA ALA A 115 2.37 -15.05 -0.53
C ALA A 115 3.17 -16.33 -0.71
N ASN A 116 4.39 -16.35 -0.17
CA ASN A 116 5.12 -17.59 0.02
C ASN A 116 5.02 -18.05 1.48
N ALA A 117 4.93 -19.36 1.64
CA ALA A 117 5.10 -20.00 2.92
C ALA A 117 6.39 -20.81 2.93
N CYS A 118 7.14 -20.74 4.02
CA CYS A 118 8.30 -21.58 4.27
C CYS A 118 8.01 -22.58 5.40
N TRP A 119 8.69 -23.72 5.38
CA TRP A 119 8.57 -24.70 6.46
C TRP A 119 9.37 -24.21 7.67
N ASP A 120 8.72 -24.09 8.83
CA ASP A 120 9.36 -23.79 10.11
C ASP A 120 9.61 -25.10 10.85
N ASP A 121 10.87 -25.51 10.95
CA ASP A 121 11.27 -26.75 11.63
C ASP A 121 11.02 -26.71 13.15
N THR A 122 10.98 -25.53 13.76
CA THR A 122 10.73 -25.39 15.21
C THR A 122 9.24 -25.49 15.49
N ALA A 123 8.42 -24.78 14.72
CA ALA A 123 6.98 -24.81 14.84
C ALA A 123 6.35 -26.08 14.22
N GLN A 124 7.12 -26.82 13.41
CA GLN A 124 6.65 -27.96 12.61
C GLN A 124 5.40 -27.60 11.79
N ALA A 125 5.44 -26.43 11.16
CA ALA A 125 4.33 -25.86 10.41
C ALA A 125 4.81 -24.98 9.27
N TRP A 126 3.94 -24.76 8.27
CA TRP A 126 4.15 -23.74 7.26
C TRP A 126 3.95 -22.35 7.87
N SER A 127 4.92 -21.47 7.71
CA SER A 127 4.90 -20.08 8.15
C SER A 127 4.90 -19.13 6.96
N LEU A 128 4.12 -18.06 7.04
CA LEU A 128 4.09 -17.02 6.02
C LEU A 128 5.40 -16.24 6.06
N LEU A 129 6.18 -16.29 4.97
CA LEU A 129 7.49 -15.64 4.93
C LEU A 129 7.38 -14.22 4.39
N ALA A 130 6.69 -14.04 3.27
CA ALA A 130 6.49 -12.76 2.61
C ALA A 130 5.19 -12.76 1.79
N THR A 131 4.66 -11.56 1.55
CA THR A 131 3.57 -11.31 0.60
C THR A 131 4.09 -10.57 -0.62
N TYR A 132 3.64 -10.95 -1.80
CA TYR A 132 4.02 -10.40 -3.09
C TYR A 132 2.82 -9.75 -3.77
N ASP A 133 3.10 -9.00 -4.84
CA ASP A 133 2.13 -8.32 -5.70
C ASP A 133 1.18 -7.34 -4.99
N SER A 134 0.30 -6.76 -5.81
CA SER A 134 -0.76 -5.85 -5.39
C SER A 134 -1.87 -6.58 -4.64
N GLN A 135 -2.66 -5.82 -3.89
CA GLN A 135 -3.75 -6.37 -3.10
C GLN A 135 -4.97 -6.53 -3.99
N THR A 136 -5.68 -7.65 -3.90
CA THR A 136 -6.87 -7.92 -4.71
C THR A 136 -8.11 -8.02 -3.85
N CYS A 137 -9.15 -7.27 -4.20
CA CYS A 137 -10.47 -7.43 -3.59
C CYS A 137 -11.21 -8.55 -4.30
N GLN A 138 -11.48 -9.64 -3.59
CA GLN A 138 -12.17 -10.82 -4.14
C GLN A 138 -13.65 -10.54 -4.47
N ARG A 139 -14.22 -9.47 -3.92
CA ARG A 139 -15.59 -9.07 -4.22
C ARG A 139 -15.74 -8.26 -5.50
N CYS A 140 -14.94 -7.21 -5.68
CA CYS A 140 -15.09 -6.28 -6.82
C CYS A 140 -13.99 -6.44 -7.88
N GLY A 141 -12.99 -7.28 -7.65
CA GLY A 141 -11.87 -7.51 -8.57
C GLY A 141 -10.90 -6.33 -8.69
N ALA A 142 -11.03 -5.29 -7.87
CA ALA A 142 -10.08 -4.19 -7.86
C ALA A 142 -8.73 -4.70 -7.35
N ASP A 143 -7.66 -4.23 -7.99
CA ASP A 143 -6.29 -4.63 -7.70
C ASP A 143 -5.40 -3.38 -7.58
N SER A 144 -4.71 -3.23 -6.45
CA SER A 144 -3.81 -2.10 -6.18
C SER A 144 -2.94 -2.34 -4.96
N ASN A 145 -1.73 -1.78 -4.93
CA ASN A 145 -0.88 -1.76 -3.72
C ASN A 145 -1.53 -0.98 -2.55
N ASN A 146 -2.45 -0.05 -2.84
CA ASN A 146 -3.09 0.80 -1.86
C ASN A 146 -4.58 0.46 -1.65
N LEU A 147 -5.03 -0.73 -2.03
CA LEU A 147 -6.45 -1.10 -2.00
C LEU A 147 -7.06 -1.13 -0.59
N SER A 148 -6.23 -1.40 0.43
CA SER A 148 -6.68 -1.56 1.82
C SER A 148 -6.83 -0.21 2.54
N LEU A 149 -8.05 0.02 3.03
CA LEU A 149 -8.35 0.94 4.11
C LEU A 149 -8.31 0.15 5.43
N TRP A 150 -7.33 0.44 6.29
CA TRP A 150 -7.21 -0.22 7.59
C TRP A 150 -8.18 0.38 8.59
N VAL A 151 -9.01 -0.47 9.19
CA VAL A 151 -10.02 -0.08 10.17
C VAL A 151 -9.89 -0.96 11.40
N SER A 152 -10.37 -0.49 12.56
CA SER A 152 -10.45 -1.34 13.76
C SER A 152 -11.26 -2.60 13.45
N VAL A 153 -10.86 -3.73 14.03
CA VAL A 153 -11.60 -4.99 13.88
C VAL A 153 -13.04 -4.77 14.30
N VAL A 154 -13.91 -5.17 13.39
CA VAL A 154 -15.35 -5.00 13.54
C VAL A 154 -15.93 -6.34 13.96
N GLU A 155 -16.44 -6.40 15.19
CA GLU A 155 -17.08 -7.61 15.70
C GLU A 155 -18.32 -7.97 14.87
N PRO A 156 -18.45 -9.21 14.39
CA PRO A 156 -19.63 -9.67 13.68
C PRO A 156 -20.92 -9.38 14.45
N GLY A 157 -21.94 -8.89 13.75
CA GLY A 157 -23.23 -8.54 14.36
C GLY A 157 -23.23 -7.24 15.18
N SER A 158 -22.12 -6.50 15.26
CA SER A 158 -22.10 -5.14 15.83
C SER A 158 -22.77 -4.10 14.91
N THR A 159 -23.06 -2.91 15.44
CA THR A 159 -23.48 -1.76 14.62
C THR A 159 -22.41 -1.39 13.59
N ALA A 160 -21.13 -1.49 13.96
CA ALA A 160 -20.03 -1.29 13.04
C ALA A 160 -20.02 -2.32 11.90
N ALA A 161 -20.38 -3.58 12.16
CA ALA A 161 -20.50 -4.61 11.13
C ALA A 161 -21.60 -4.23 10.13
N LEU A 162 -22.78 -3.87 10.64
CA LEU A 162 -23.88 -3.43 9.79
C LEU A 162 -23.50 -2.23 8.93
N ARG A 163 -22.82 -1.22 9.49
CA ARG A 163 -22.37 -0.04 8.72
C ARG A 163 -21.49 -0.45 7.55
N TRP A 164 -20.52 -1.34 7.77
CA TRP A 164 -19.65 -1.84 6.70
C TRP A 164 -20.39 -2.72 5.69
N ASP A 165 -21.36 -3.52 6.13
CA ASP A 165 -22.20 -4.31 5.22
C ASP A 165 -23.05 -3.41 4.32
N VAL A 166 -23.59 -2.31 4.86
CA VAL A 166 -24.36 -1.32 4.10
C VAL A 166 -23.45 -0.53 3.14
N ILE A 167 -22.28 -0.08 3.60
CA ILE A 167 -21.25 0.52 2.74
C ILE A 167 -20.89 -0.44 1.60
N GLN A 168 -20.78 -1.73 1.92
CA GLN A 168 -20.45 -2.75 0.96
C GLN A 168 -21.57 -2.94 -0.08
N VAL A 169 -22.84 -2.92 0.33
CA VAL A 169 -23.99 -2.97 -0.60
C VAL A 169 -24.04 -1.72 -1.50
N LEU A 170 -23.74 -0.55 -0.93
CA LEU A 170 -23.78 0.72 -1.66
C LEU A 170 -22.54 0.99 -2.51
N GLU A 171 -21.45 0.27 -2.26
CA GLU A 171 -20.12 0.48 -2.86
C GLU A 171 -19.62 1.92 -2.69
N ASP A 172 -19.95 2.54 -1.55
CA ASP A 172 -19.58 3.93 -1.23
C ASP A 172 -18.84 3.99 0.11
N THR A 173 -17.51 3.89 0.04
CA THR A 173 -16.63 3.92 1.23
C THR A 173 -16.53 5.29 1.87
N SER A 174 -16.95 6.37 1.18
CA SER A 174 -16.96 7.71 1.75
C SER A 174 -17.93 7.82 2.95
N LEU A 175 -18.94 6.96 2.99
CA LEU A 175 -19.92 6.88 4.07
C LEU A 175 -19.33 6.40 5.41
N ALA A 176 -18.14 5.78 5.41
CA ALA A 176 -17.50 5.30 6.64
C ALA A 176 -17.31 6.41 7.69
N GLY A 177 -17.01 7.64 7.24
CA GLY A 177 -16.88 8.81 8.10
C GLY A 177 -18.16 9.66 8.26
N ASN A 178 -19.25 9.30 7.58
CA ASN A 178 -20.46 10.11 7.56
C ASN A 178 -21.29 9.90 8.84
N ALA A 179 -21.35 10.92 9.69
CA ALA A 179 -22.05 10.84 10.98
C ALA A 179 -23.57 10.63 10.85
N ALA A 180 -24.20 11.15 9.79
CA ALA A 180 -25.63 10.93 9.55
C ALA A 180 -25.90 9.47 9.14
N PHE A 181 -25.05 8.93 8.27
CA PHE A 181 -25.07 7.51 7.89
C PHE A 181 -24.85 6.60 9.09
N GLN A 182 -23.84 6.88 9.92
CA GLN A 182 -23.55 6.10 11.12
C GLN A 182 -24.76 6.03 12.06
N ARG A 183 -25.37 7.19 12.40
CA ARG A 183 -26.59 7.24 13.20
C ARG A 183 -27.75 6.48 12.56
N PHE A 184 -27.92 6.64 11.25
CA PHE A 184 -28.98 5.97 10.50
C PHE A 184 -28.89 4.44 10.57
N CYS A 185 -27.68 3.89 10.44
CA CYS A 185 -27.41 2.47 10.60
C CYS A 185 -27.63 2.00 12.04
N ASP A 186 -27.19 2.77 13.04
CA ASP A 186 -27.32 2.41 14.46
C ASP A 186 -28.78 2.23 14.88
N GLU A 187 -29.65 3.14 14.44
CA GLU A 187 -31.10 3.09 14.72
C GLU A 187 -31.80 1.85 14.13
N ARG A 188 -31.19 1.24 13.10
CA ARG A 188 -31.73 0.10 12.34
C ARG A 188 -31.02 -1.21 12.61
N HIS A 189 -29.98 -1.17 13.44
CA HIS A 189 -29.24 -2.35 13.85
C HIS A 189 -30.15 -3.37 14.53
N GLY A 190 -30.01 -4.63 14.13
CA GLY A 190 -30.84 -5.75 14.60
C GLY A 190 -32.29 -5.74 14.11
N ARG A 191 -32.72 -4.75 13.31
CA ARG A 191 -34.11 -4.62 12.84
C ARG A 191 -34.27 -4.95 11.35
N VAL A 192 -33.30 -4.55 10.54
CA VAL A 192 -33.34 -4.66 9.08
C VAL A 192 -31.97 -5.15 8.59
N PRO A 193 -31.92 -6.09 7.62
CA PRO A 193 -30.67 -6.50 7.01
C PRO A 193 -30.02 -5.37 6.19
N ALA A 194 -28.73 -5.50 5.88
CA ALA A 194 -27.92 -4.44 5.27
C ALA A 194 -28.47 -3.94 3.92
N ASP A 195 -28.98 -4.83 3.08
CA ASP A 195 -29.64 -4.50 1.81
C ASP A 195 -30.90 -3.63 1.99
N GLY A 196 -31.71 -3.95 3.01
CA GLY A 196 -32.87 -3.17 3.39
C GLY A 196 -32.48 -1.80 3.95
N VAL A 197 -31.42 -1.72 4.76
CA VAL A 197 -30.89 -0.45 5.27
C VAL A 197 -30.33 0.41 4.13
N ALA A 198 -29.56 -0.19 3.20
CA ALA A 198 -29.05 0.48 2.01
C ALA A 198 -30.18 1.07 1.14
N THR A 199 -31.24 0.28 0.90
CA THR A 199 -32.42 0.72 0.16
C THR A 199 -33.11 1.91 0.84
N HIS A 200 -33.22 1.89 2.17
CA HIS A 200 -33.80 3.00 2.91
C HIS A 200 -32.91 4.24 2.89
N TRP A 201 -31.58 4.07 2.94
CA TRP A 201 -30.61 5.17 2.84
C TRP A 201 -30.76 5.93 1.53
N LEU A 202 -30.84 5.21 0.40
CA LEU A 202 -30.99 5.80 -0.94
C LEU A 202 -32.34 6.52 -1.14
N LYS A 203 -33.36 6.20 -0.35
CA LYS A 203 -34.70 6.81 -0.41
C LYS A 203 -34.84 8.06 0.45
N GLN A 204 -33.81 8.43 1.21
CA GLN A 204 -33.89 9.67 1.99
C GLN A 204 -33.91 10.89 1.06
N PRO A 205 -34.71 11.91 1.38
CA PRO A 205 -34.61 13.19 0.68
C PRO A 205 -33.21 13.78 0.93
N ALA A 206 -32.56 14.27 -0.12
CA ALA A 206 -31.30 14.98 -0.01
C ALA A 206 -31.50 16.21 0.90
N THR A 207 -30.86 16.21 2.07
CA THR A 207 -30.73 17.39 2.94
C THR A 207 -29.63 18.31 2.46
#